data_AF-A0A0B1TMR9-F1
#
_entry.id   AF-A0A0B1TMR9-F1
#
_cell.length_a   1.000
_cell.length_b   1.000
_cell.length_c   1.000
_cell.angle_alpha   90.00
_cell.angle_beta   90.00
_cell.angle_gamma   90.00
#
_symmetry.space_group_name_H-M   'P 1'
#
loop_
_entity.id
_entity.type
_entity.pdbx_description
1 polymer ?
#
loop_
_entity_poly.entity_id
_entity_poly.type
_entity_poly.pdbx_seq_one_letter_code
_entity_poly.pdbx_strand_id
1 'polypeptide(L)'
;MTYYHFQKAGQINYHGYYSYVTDLTGTFQYVWVNEMKKEGGFLIGTSPAFDFSLFTVCSLMYSGNAACKYSIDGHPLAVTSYTQSCDVGTCLSTSYPVDS
;
A
#
# COMPACT_ATOMS: atom_id res chain seq x y z
N MET A 1 -1.79 -5.75 7.71
CA MET A 1 -2.57 -6.86 8.35
C MET A 1 -3.66 -7.47 7.47
N THR A 2 -4.46 -6.69 6.73
CA THR A 2 -5.61 -7.16 5.94
C THR A 2 -5.30 -8.32 4.97
N TYR A 3 -4.19 -8.22 4.22
CA TYR A 3 -3.77 -9.28 3.29
C TYR A 3 -3.66 -10.65 3.96
N TYR A 4 -2.95 -10.73 5.09
CA TYR A 4 -2.72 -12.00 5.79
C TYR A 4 -4.02 -12.63 6.33
N HIS A 5 -4.96 -11.81 6.83
CA HIS A 5 -6.25 -12.32 7.28
C HIS A 5 -7.06 -12.94 6.14
N PHE A 6 -7.12 -12.27 4.98
CA PHE A 6 -7.84 -12.80 3.82
C PHE A 6 -7.13 -14.00 3.20
N GLN A 7 -5.80 -14.02 3.20
CA GLN A 7 -5.03 -15.20 2.79
C GLN A 7 -5.35 -16.40 3.68
N LYS A 8 -5.35 -16.23 5.00
CA LYS A 8 -5.74 -17.29 5.94
C LYS A 8 -7.18 -17.77 5.77
N ALA A 9 -8.08 -16.87 5.38
CA ALA A 9 -9.47 -17.20 5.08
C ALA A 9 -9.66 -17.89 3.70
N GLY A 10 -8.58 -18.13 2.94
CA GLY A 10 -8.66 -18.69 1.59
C GLY A 10 -9.20 -17.73 0.53
N GLN A 11 -9.25 -16.43 0.84
CA GLN A 11 -9.77 -15.38 -0.03
C GLN A 11 -8.67 -14.67 -0.82
N ILE A 12 -7.40 -14.99 -0.58
CA ILE A 12 -6.30 -14.50 -1.41
C ILE A 12 -5.52 -15.70 -1.96
N ASN A 13 -5.32 -15.68 -3.27
CA ASN A 13 -4.44 -16.61 -3.97
C ASN A 13 -3.22 -15.86 -4.51
N TYR A 14 -2.07 -16.11 -3.90
CA TYR A 14 -0.80 -15.46 -4.23
C TYR A 14 -0.20 -16.02 -5.52
N HIS A 15 0.18 -15.14 -6.46
CA HIS A 15 0.73 -15.53 -7.76
C HIS A 15 2.20 -15.16 -7.96
N GLY A 16 2.79 -14.31 -7.11
CA GLY A 16 4.19 -13.93 -7.20
C GLY A 16 4.43 -12.48 -6.80
N TYR A 17 5.69 -12.04 -6.95
CA TYR A 17 6.12 -10.67 -6.72
C TYR A 17 6.80 -10.10 -7.97
N TYR A 18 6.72 -8.78 -8.13
CA TYR A 18 7.49 -8.01 -9.12
C TYR A 18 8.76 -7.45 -8.50
N SER A 19 8.64 -6.89 -7.29
CA SER A 19 9.74 -6.32 -6.53
C SER A 19 9.49 -6.49 -5.04
N TYR A 20 10.56 -6.48 -4.24
CA TYR A 20 10.49 -6.44 -2.80
C TYR A 20 11.72 -5.73 -2.24
N VAL A 21 11.56 -5.12 -1.07
CA VAL A 21 12.62 -4.45 -0.31
C VAL A 21 12.70 -5.16 1.03
N THR A 22 13.65 -6.10 1.12
CA THR A 22 13.86 -6.95 2.31
C THR A 22 12.53 -7.43 2.90
N ASP A 23 12.35 -7.34 4.22
CA ASP A 23 11.13 -7.69 4.93
C ASP A 23 10.24 -6.46 5.19
N LEU A 24 10.43 -5.37 4.44
CA LEU A 24 9.78 -4.09 4.67
C LEU A 24 8.56 -3.88 3.76
N THR A 25 8.69 -4.16 2.46
CA THR A 25 7.60 -4.01 1.50
C THR A 25 7.84 -4.81 0.22
N GLY A 26 6.81 -4.94 -0.61
CA GLY A 26 6.95 -5.46 -1.96
C GLY A 26 5.71 -5.23 -2.79
N THR A 27 5.87 -5.39 -4.10
CA THR A 27 4.79 -5.31 -5.10
C THR A 27 4.44 -6.73 -5.54
N PHE A 28 3.20 -7.13 -5.26
CA PHE A 28 2.75 -8.51 -5.43
C PHE A 28 1.61 -8.61 -6.44
N GLN A 29 1.52 -9.80 -7.02
CA GLN A 29 0.39 -10.23 -7.84
C GLN A 29 -0.43 -11.27 -7.06
N TYR A 30 -1.73 -11.07 -6.97
CA TYR A 30 -2.63 -12.02 -6.31
C TYR A 30 -4.08 -11.87 -6.78
N VAL A 31 -4.85 -12.95 -6.68
CA VAL A 31 -6.31 -12.89 -6.81
C VAL A 31 -6.90 -12.63 -5.43
N TRP A 32 -7.78 -11.62 -5.32
CA TRP A 32 -8.59 -11.40 -4.13
C TRP A 32 -10.04 -11.80 -4.42
N VAL A 33 -10.51 -12.85 -3.73
CA VAL A 33 -11.76 -13.56 -4.01
C VAL A 33 -11.77 -14.10 -5.44
N ASN A 34 -12.23 -13.30 -6.40
CA ASN A 34 -12.26 -13.64 -7.83
C ASN A 34 -11.63 -12.56 -8.72
N GLU A 35 -11.13 -11.48 -8.12
CA GLU A 35 -10.60 -10.32 -8.84
C GLU A 35 -9.08 -10.34 -8.88
N MET A 36 -8.53 -10.19 -10.09
CA MET A 36 -7.09 -10.18 -10.32
C MET A 36 -6.51 -8.83 -9.92
N LYS A 37 -5.80 -8.79 -8.79
CA LYS A 37 -4.96 -7.64 -8.42
C LYS A 37 -3.61 -7.78 -9.12
N LYS A 38 -3.46 -7.08 -10.25
CA LYS A 38 -2.23 -7.10 -11.05
C LYS A 38 -1.03 -6.61 -10.26
N GLU A 39 -1.14 -5.45 -9.62
CA GLU A 39 -0.10 -4.88 -8.77
C GLU A 39 -0.73 -4.42 -7.46
N GLY A 40 -0.21 -4.91 -6.34
CA GLY A 40 -0.59 -4.50 -5.00
C GLY A 40 0.62 -4.46 -4.07
N GLY A 41 0.88 -3.29 -3.49
CA GLY A 41 1.93 -3.09 -2.50
C GLY A 41 1.39 -2.94 -1.09
N PHE A 42 2.14 -3.43 -0.11
CA PHE A 42 1.85 -3.21 1.32
C PHE A 42 3.13 -3.26 2.15
N LEU A 43 3.10 -2.62 3.31
CA LEU A 43 4.18 -2.69 4.30
C LEU A 43 4.08 -3.99 5.09
N ILE A 44 5.23 -4.56 5.44
CA ILE A 44 5.39 -5.84 6.13
C ILE A 44 6.01 -5.54 7.50
N GLY A 45 5.49 -6.17 8.56
CA GLY A 45 6.01 -6.02 9.92
C GLY A 45 5.68 -4.69 10.61
N THR A 46 4.96 -3.78 9.96
CA THR A 46 4.56 -2.48 10.53
C THR A 46 3.26 -2.55 11.35
N SER A 47 3.02 -1.51 12.15
CA SER A 47 1.77 -1.37 12.92
C SER A 47 0.69 -0.65 12.09
N PRO A 48 -0.61 -0.93 12.32
CA PRO A 48 -1.68 -0.19 11.66
C PRO A 48 -1.62 1.34 11.89
N ALA A 49 -1.14 1.77 13.06
CA ALA A 49 -0.96 3.18 13.37
C ALA A 49 0.13 3.82 12.50
N PHE A 50 1.26 3.13 12.30
CA PHE A 50 2.34 3.59 11.42
C PHE A 50 1.85 3.75 9.97
N ASP A 51 1.21 2.72 9.42
CA ASP A 51 0.68 2.73 8.05
C ASP A 51 -0.32 3.89 7.88
N PHE A 52 -1.25 4.04 8.83
CA PHE A 52 -2.27 5.09 8.78
C PHE A 52 -1.66 6.50 8.84
N SER A 53 -0.71 6.73 9.74
CA SER A 53 -0.03 8.02 9.86
C SER A 53 0.75 8.37 8.59
N LEU A 54 1.53 7.42 8.06
CA LEU A 54 2.29 7.61 6.83
C LEU A 54 1.38 7.95 5.64
N PHE A 55 0.33 7.15 5.43
CA PHE A 55 -0.60 7.37 4.33
C PHE A 55 -1.40 8.67 4.47
N THR A 56 -1.77 9.05 5.69
CA THR A 56 -2.45 10.34 5.94
C THR A 56 -1.57 11.52 5.56
N VAL A 57 -0.32 11.54 6.05
CA VAL A 57 0.63 12.62 5.72
C VAL A 57 0.90 12.66 4.22
N CYS A 58 1.19 11.52 3.60
CA CYS A 58 1.44 11.44 2.17
C CYS A 58 0.25 11.90 1.33
N SER A 59 -0.97 11.51 1.69
CA SER A 59 -2.16 11.89 0.93
C SER A 59 -2.49 13.37 1.06
N LEU A 60 -2.21 13.99 2.22
CA LEU A 60 -2.48 15.41 2.44
C LEU A 60 -1.43 16.31 1.78
N MET A 61 -0.16 15.89 1.79
CA MET A 61 0.96 16.75 1.38
C MET A 61 1.47 16.44 -0.03
N TYR A 62 1.38 15.19 -0.47
CA TYR A 62 2.04 14.66 -1.67
C TYR A 62 1.17 13.61 -2.37
N SER A 63 -0.09 13.95 -2.67
CA SER A 63 -0.97 13.06 -3.44
C SER A 63 -0.48 12.91 -4.88
N GLY A 64 -0.76 11.76 -5.49
CA GLY A 64 -0.33 11.38 -6.83
C GLY A 64 0.44 10.05 -6.84
N ASN A 65 0.91 9.70 -8.04
CA ASN A 65 1.66 8.48 -8.29
C ASN A 65 3.11 8.62 -7.78
N ALA A 66 3.48 7.78 -6.81
CA ALA A 66 4.80 7.76 -6.16
C ALA A 66 5.29 9.13 -5.69
N ALA A 67 4.37 10.03 -5.35
CA ALA A 67 4.66 11.44 -5.12
C ALA A 67 5.26 11.69 -3.73
N CYS A 68 4.86 10.89 -2.73
CA CYS A 68 5.39 10.97 -1.38
C CYS A 68 6.62 10.06 -1.24
N LYS A 69 7.82 10.62 -1.30
CA LYS A 69 9.08 9.87 -1.15
C LYS A 69 9.58 9.93 0.29
N TYR A 70 10.03 8.79 0.81
CA TYR A 70 10.54 8.66 2.17
C TYR A 70 11.58 7.53 2.23
N SER A 71 12.18 7.34 3.41
CA SER A 71 13.06 6.20 3.63
C SER A 71 12.78 5.57 4.99
N ILE A 72 12.84 4.25 5.04
CA ILE A 72 12.82 3.45 6.26
C ILE A 72 14.08 2.59 6.23
N ASP A 73 14.87 2.63 7.30
CA ASP A 73 16.12 1.86 7.45
C ASP A 73 17.10 2.02 6.27
N GLY A 74 17.14 3.21 5.66
CA GLY A 74 18.02 3.51 4.53
C GLY A 74 17.51 2.99 3.17
N HIS A 75 16.36 2.34 3.13
CA HIS A 75 15.71 1.96 1.88
C HIS A 75 14.81 3.09 1.38
N PRO A 76 15.02 3.61 0.16
CA PRO A 76 14.14 4.62 -0.42
C PRO A 76 12.84 3.95 -0.87
N LEU A 77 11.72 4.56 -0.50
CA LEU A 77 10.37 4.11 -0.84
C LEU A 77 9.51 5.30 -1.23
N ALA A 78 8.37 5.02 -1.85
CA ALA A 78 7.36 6.02 -2.09
C ALA A 78 5.96 5.52 -1.72
N VAL A 79 5.03 6.45 -1.56
CA VAL A 79 3.60 6.18 -1.45
C VAL A 79 2.92 6.77 -2.68
N THR A 80 2.11 5.94 -3.32
CA THR A 80 1.08 6.39 -4.25
C THR A 80 -0.19 6.58 -3.46
N SER A 81 -0.78 7.77 -3.53
CA SER A 81 -2.01 8.07 -2.80
C SER A 81 -2.89 9.03 -3.58
N TYR A 82 -4.20 8.90 -3.43
CA TYR A 82 -5.15 9.79 -4.09
C TYR A 82 -6.21 10.25 -3.11
N THR A 83 -6.73 11.44 -3.36
CA THR A 83 -7.89 11.99 -2.67
C THR A 83 -9.07 12.05 -3.63
N GLN A 84 -10.27 12.04 -3.09
CA GLN A 84 -11.50 12.18 -3.88
C GLN A 84 -12.48 13.13 -3.20
N SER A 85 -13.36 13.75 -3.99
CA SER A 85 -14.46 14.54 -3.46
C SER A 85 -15.45 13.63 -2.71
N CYS A 86 -15.97 14.12 -1.60
CA CYS A 86 -16.99 13.47 -0.78
C CYS A 86 -18.14 14.44 -0.47
N ASP A 87 -19.23 13.92 0.11
CA ASP A 87 -20.40 14.73 0.52
C ASP A 87 -20.01 15.98 1.32
N VAL A 88 -18.97 15.85 2.15
CA VAL A 88 -18.33 16.98 2.82
C VAL A 88 -16.83 16.95 2.60
N GLY A 89 -16.36 17.83 1.71
CA GLY A 89 -14.94 18.10 1.51
C GLY A 89 -14.20 16.99 0.75
N THR A 90 -13.03 16.62 1.25
CA THR A 90 -12.08 15.73 0.59
C THR A 90 -11.84 14.49 1.45
N CYS A 91 -12.03 13.30 0.87
CA CYS A 91 -11.68 12.04 1.51
C CYS A 91 -10.36 11.50 0.98
N LEU A 92 -9.68 10.74 1.85
CA LEU A 92 -8.67 9.79 1.43
C LEU A 92 -9.31 8.71 0.55
N SER A 93 -8.70 8.45 -0.60
CA SER A 93 -9.04 7.34 -1.48
C SER A 93 -8.01 6.22 -1.29
N THR A 94 -7.55 5.59 -2.37
CA THR A 94 -6.51 4.56 -2.29
C THR A 94 -5.15 5.16 -1.95
N SER A 95 -4.41 4.46 -1.07
CA SER A 95 -3.02 4.75 -0.72
C SER A 95 -2.27 3.43 -0.52
N TYR A 96 -1.07 3.31 -1.08
CA TYR A 96 -0.23 2.13 -0.97
C TYR A 96 1.26 2.46 -1.20
N PRO A 97 2.19 1.71 -0.57
CA PRO A 97 3.61 1.86 -0.81
C PRO A 97 3.99 1.31 -2.18
N VAL A 98 5.04 1.87 -2.75
CA VAL A 98 5.72 1.41 -3.96
C VAL A 98 7.23 1.55 -3.76
N ASP A 99 7.99 0.75 -4.50
CA ASP A 99 9.43 0.96 -4.68
C ASP A 99 9.69 2.30 -5.40
N SER A 100 10.74 3.02 -4.99
CA SER A 100 11.07 4.37 -5.49
C SER A 100 12.40 4.46 -6.20
#